data_AF-A0A9W8RUH4-F1
#
_entry.id   AF-A0A9W8RUH4-F1
#
_cell.length_a   1.000
_cell.length_b   1.000
_cell.length_c   1.000
_cell.angle_alpha   90.00
_cell.angle_beta   90.00
_cell.angle_gamma   90.00
#
_symmetry.space_group_name_H-M   'P 1'
#
loop_
_entity.id
_entity.type
_entity.pdbx_description
1 polymer ?
#
loop_
_entity_poly.entity_id
_entity_poly.type
_entity_poly.pdbx_seq_one_letter_code
_entity_poly.pdbx_strand_id
1 'polypeptide(L)'
;MAEHITIIEQPRGVKNGPPGVVKLPKNRLSPAAEQQTLMDVEMATTMAGFPGLARNIATSPDYETFIFRKFDRLSARNLLHLESRLAYLEWKLDRADEQAMQSQDSETLRSVRAWEAFEENANDGSRPENTRMAIAEEIKKTLEEYRGDALFSSFS
;
A
#
# COMPACT_ATOMS: atom_id res chain seq x y z
N MET A 1 -17.43 79.59 1.38
CA MET A 1 -16.01 79.49 1.02
C MET A 1 -15.94 78.68 -0.27
N ALA A 2 -15.33 79.25 -1.28
CA ALA A 2 -15.40 78.83 -2.68
C ALA A 2 -14.32 77.81 -3.08
N GLU A 3 -14.67 77.11 -4.15
CA GLU A 3 -13.99 76.23 -5.10
C GLU A 3 -12.45 76.29 -5.22
N HIS A 4 -11.86 75.12 -5.51
CA HIS A 4 -10.86 75.02 -6.57
C HIS A 4 -10.88 73.62 -7.21
N ILE A 5 -11.58 73.49 -8.33
CA ILE A 5 -11.48 72.36 -9.27
C ILE A 5 -10.45 72.78 -10.31
N THR A 6 -9.38 72.01 -10.48
CA THR A 6 -8.42 72.22 -11.56
C THR A 6 -8.64 71.16 -12.63
N ILE A 7 -9.23 71.63 -13.74
CA ILE A 7 -9.36 70.95 -15.03
C ILE A 7 -7.98 70.99 -15.71
N ILE A 8 -7.48 69.85 -16.18
CA ILE A 8 -6.34 69.81 -17.11
C ILE A 8 -6.84 69.27 -18.45
N GLU A 9 -6.82 70.15 -19.44
CA GLU A 9 -7.20 69.91 -20.82
C GLU A 9 -6.34 68.83 -21.49
N GLN A 10 -6.96 67.96 -22.29
CA GLN A 10 -6.24 67.16 -23.29
C GLN A 10 -6.38 67.81 -24.68
N PRO A 11 -5.28 68.00 -25.43
CA PRO A 11 -5.33 68.58 -26.75
C PRO A 11 -5.90 67.60 -27.79
N ARG A 12 -6.78 68.15 -28.62
CA ARG A 12 -7.37 67.54 -29.82
C ARG A 12 -6.30 67.09 -30.82
N GLY A 13 -6.46 65.90 -31.36
CA GLY A 13 -5.64 65.42 -32.47
C GLY A 13 -6.04 64.04 -33.02
N VAL A 14 -7.32 63.83 -33.34
CA VAL A 14 -7.74 62.64 -34.11
C VAL A 14 -7.56 62.94 -35.60
N LYS A 15 -6.67 62.22 -36.27
CA LYS A 15 -6.73 62.01 -37.72
C LYS A 15 -7.03 60.53 -37.98
N ASN A 16 -8.17 60.30 -38.63
CA ASN A 16 -8.66 59.00 -39.08
C ASN A 16 -7.79 58.43 -40.22
N GLY A 17 -7.35 57.18 -40.09
CA GLY A 17 -6.72 56.37 -41.14
C GLY A 17 -7.16 54.90 -40.99
N PRO A 18 -7.20 54.11 -42.08
CA PRO A 18 -7.90 52.83 -42.16
C PRO A 18 -7.30 51.74 -41.24
N PRO A 19 -8.06 50.68 -40.90
CA PRO A 19 -7.63 49.67 -39.95
C PRO A 19 -6.46 48.84 -40.51
N GLY A 20 -5.25 49.21 -40.13
CA GLY A 20 -4.06 48.39 -40.32
C GLY A 20 -4.07 47.24 -39.32
N VAL A 21 -3.95 46.01 -39.83
CA VAL A 21 -3.77 44.79 -39.05
C VAL A 21 -2.61 44.97 -38.07
N VAL A 22 -2.91 45.13 -36.78
CA VAL A 22 -1.89 45.11 -35.72
C VAL A 22 -1.37 43.68 -35.64
N LYS A 23 -0.20 43.46 -36.24
CA LYS A 23 0.54 42.21 -36.10
C LYS A 23 1.06 42.17 -34.66
N LEU A 24 0.39 41.39 -33.81
CA LEU A 24 0.90 41.05 -32.48
C LEU A 24 2.33 40.48 -32.62
N PRO A 25 3.31 40.95 -31.84
CA PRO A 25 4.61 40.31 -31.81
C PRO A 25 4.40 38.89 -31.28
N LYS A 26 4.62 37.89 -32.14
CA LYS A 26 4.80 36.51 -31.71
C LYS A 26 6.11 36.48 -30.93
N ASN A 27 6.05 36.75 -29.63
CA ASN A 27 7.09 36.33 -28.70
C ASN A 27 7.10 34.80 -28.77
N ARG A 28 7.91 34.28 -29.70
CA ARG A 28 8.36 32.89 -29.64
C ARG A 28 9.23 32.81 -28.40
N LEU A 29 8.74 32.14 -27.38
CA LEU A 29 9.59 31.62 -26.33
C LEU A 29 10.74 30.85 -27.03
N SER A 30 11.96 31.01 -26.52
CA SER A 30 13.09 30.25 -27.04
C SER A 30 12.76 28.75 -26.98
N PRO A 31 13.08 27.94 -28.01
CA PRO A 31 12.84 26.50 -27.97
C PRO A 31 13.49 25.83 -26.76
N ALA A 32 14.57 26.41 -26.22
CA ALA A 32 15.18 25.96 -24.98
C ALA A 32 14.30 26.21 -23.74
N ALA A 33 13.56 27.33 -23.67
CA ALA A 33 12.67 27.64 -22.56
C ALA A 33 11.37 26.82 -22.60
N GLU A 34 10.86 26.52 -23.80
CA GLU A 34 9.77 25.56 -24.00
C GLU A 34 10.22 24.12 -23.67
N GLN A 35 11.44 23.73 -24.04
CA GLN A 35 12.00 22.42 -23.67
C GLN A 35 12.27 22.30 -22.17
N GLN A 36 12.77 23.35 -21.51
CA GLN A 36 13.00 23.36 -20.06
C GLN A 36 11.68 23.21 -19.29
N THR A 37 10.66 23.96 -19.68
CA THR A 37 9.33 23.90 -19.04
C THR A 37 8.60 22.59 -19.35
N LEU A 38 8.77 22.02 -20.54
CA LEU A 38 8.28 20.67 -20.87
C LEU A 38 9.02 19.60 -20.05
N MET A 39 10.34 19.69 -19.89
CA MET A 39 11.11 18.78 -19.03
C MET A 39 10.73 18.92 -17.54
N ASP A 40 10.46 20.13 -17.05
CA ASP A 40 10.01 20.37 -15.67
C ASP A 40 8.59 19.86 -15.43
N VAL A 41 7.67 20.03 -16.39
CA VAL A 41 6.31 19.49 -16.33
C VAL A 41 6.31 17.96 -16.48
N GLU A 42 7.15 17.42 -17.37
CA GLU A 42 7.29 15.98 -17.62
C GLU A 42 7.98 15.28 -16.43
N MET A 43 8.96 15.90 -15.78
CA MET A 43 9.54 15.39 -14.51
C MET A 43 8.56 15.49 -13.34
N ALA A 44 7.75 16.54 -13.28
CA ALA A 44 6.70 16.69 -12.26
C ALA A 44 5.53 15.70 -12.46
N THR A 45 5.23 15.32 -13.70
CA THR A 45 4.19 14.31 -14.01
C THR A 45 4.69 12.88 -13.95
N THR A 46 5.97 12.63 -14.27
CA THR A 46 6.60 11.29 -14.16
C THR A 46 6.84 10.88 -12.69
N MET A 47 6.76 11.84 -11.76
CA MET A 47 6.84 11.62 -10.31
C MET A 47 5.51 11.82 -9.57
N ALA A 48 4.37 11.72 -10.25
CA ALA A 48 3.08 11.75 -9.57
C ALA A 48 2.77 10.41 -8.86
N GLY A 49 2.15 10.48 -7.67
CA GLY A 49 1.69 9.30 -6.94
C GLY A 49 2.70 8.71 -5.95
N PHE A 50 2.49 7.45 -5.57
CA PHE A 50 3.26 6.78 -4.51
C PHE A 50 4.79 6.81 -4.71
N PRO A 51 5.35 6.57 -5.91
CA PRO A 51 6.81 6.60 -6.12
C PRO A 51 7.45 7.96 -5.87
N GLY A 52 6.80 9.06 -6.30
CA GLY A 52 7.29 10.42 -6.06
C GLY A 52 7.22 10.80 -4.58
N LEU A 53 6.13 10.43 -3.90
CA LEU A 53 5.99 10.64 -2.46
C LEU A 53 7.04 9.86 -1.66
N ALA A 54 7.28 8.58 -2.00
CA ALA A 54 8.30 7.74 -1.36
C ALA A 54 9.71 8.31 -1.53
N ARG A 55 10.04 8.78 -2.74
CA ARG A 55 11.30 9.49 -3.00
C ARG A 55 11.41 10.74 -2.13
N ASN A 56 10.36 11.55 -2.04
CA ASN A 56 10.38 12.77 -1.24
C ASN A 56 10.58 12.47 0.27
N ILE A 57 9.93 11.43 0.81
CA ILE A 57 10.13 10.98 2.20
C ILE A 57 11.59 10.55 2.43
N ALA A 58 12.19 9.81 1.48
CA ALA A 58 13.55 9.29 1.61
C ALA A 58 14.67 10.32 1.44
N THR A 59 14.39 11.47 0.80
CA THR A 59 15.43 12.45 0.41
C THR A 59 15.47 13.68 1.33
N SER A 60 14.49 13.88 2.22
CA SER A 60 14.51 14.99 3.19
C SER A 60 15.58 14.74 4.27
N PRO A 61 16.66 15.53 4.33
CA PRO A 61 17.76 15.35 5.29
C PRO A 61 17.44 15.91 6.68
N ASP A 62 16.44 16.78 6.76
CA ASP A 62 15.99 17.38 8.00
C ASP A 62 14.97 16.43 8.63
N TYR A 63 15.23 16.04 9.88
CA TYR A 63 14.44 15.14 10.73
C TYR A 63 13.05 15.69 11.08
N GLU A 64 12.33 16.23 10.10
CA GLU A 64 10.90 16.51 10.20
C GLU A 64 10.20 15.18 10.47
N THR A 65 9.64 15.08 11.66
CA THR A 65 9.03 13.87 12.19
C THR A 65 7.84 13.51 11.31
N PHE A 66 8.02 12.52 10.43
CA PHE A 66 6.90 12.01 9.64
C PHE A 66 5.85 11.40 10.59
N ILE A 67 4.72 12.09 10.74
CA ILE A 67 3.57 11.57 11.52
C ILE A 67 2.80 10.63 10.60
N PHE A 68 3.14 9.34 10.67
CA PHE A 68 2.31 8.30 10.07
C PHE A 68 1.12 8.01 10.97
N ARG A 69 -0.04 7.74 10.35
CA ARG A 69 -1.19 7.22 11.09
C ARG A 69 -0.81 5.89 11.71
N LYS A 70 -0.86 5.80 13.04
CA LYS A 70 -0.81 4.53 13.75
C LYS A 70 -2.07 3.74 13.41
N PHE A 71 -1.93 2.63 12.70
CA PHE A 71 -3.05 1.83 12.20
C PHE A 71 -3.62 0.89 13.29
N ASP A 72 -3.57 1.27 14.57
CA ASP A 72 -3.87 0.41 15.74
C ASP A 72 -5.15 -0.40 15.60
N ARG A 73 -6.25 0.26 15.22
CA ARG A 73 -7.53 -0.42 15.03
C ARG A 73 -7.46 -1.49 13.93
N LEU A 74 -6.74 -1.23 12.84
CA LEU A 74 -6.56 -2.21 11.77
C LEU A 74 -5.62 -3.34 12.20
N SER A 75 -4.52 -3.02 12.91
CA SER A 75 -3.60 -4.00 13.46
C SER A 75 -4.30 -4.94 14.45
N ALA A 76 -5.08 -4.40 15.39
CA ALA A 76 -5.87 -5.18 16.33
C ALA A 76 -6.90 -6.07 15.63
N ARG A 77 -7.56 -5.56 14.58
CA ARG A 77 -8.50 -6.37 13.79
C ARG A 77 -7.79 -7.51 13.07
N ASN A 78 -6.60 -7.26 12.51
CA ASN A 78 -5.80 -8.28 11.87
C ASN A 78 -5.37 -9.36 12.87
N LEU A 79 -4.93 -8.95 14.07
CA LEU A 79 -4.56 -9.87 15.14
C LEU A 79 -5.74 -10.78 15.55
N LEU A 80 -6.93 -10.20 15.78
CA LEU A 80 -8.14 -10.96 16.08
C LEU A 80 -8.53 -11.94 14.96
N HIS A 81 -8.30 -11.57 13.70
CA HIS A 81 -8.51 -12.47 12.57
C HIS A 81 -7.55 -13.65 12.59
N LEU A 82 -6.27 -13.43 12.87
CA LEU A 82 -5.28 -14.50 12.99
C LEU A 82 -5.59 -15.43 14.17
N GLU A 83 -5.94 -14.88 15.33
CA GLU A 83 -6.35 -15.67 16.51
C GLU A 83 -7.58 -16.54 16.22
N SER A 84 -8.59 -15.95 15.58
CA SER A 84 -9.80 -16.68 15.19
C SER A 84 -9.49 -17.81 14.20
N ARG A 85 -8.57 -17.56 13.25
CA ARG A 85 -8.13 -18.59 12.29
C ARG A 85 -7.37 -19.71 13.00
N LEU A 86 -6.47 -19.38 13.93
CA LEU A 86 -5.74 -20.38 14.72
C LEU A 86 -6.70 -21.25 15.52
N ALA A 87 -7.65 -20.66 16.23
CA ALA A 87 -8.65 -21.42 16.99
C ALA A 87 -9.49 -22.36 16.11
N TYR A 88 -9.83 -21.92 14.89
CA TYR A 88 -10.53 -22.77 13.92
C TYR A 88 -9.67 -23.94 13.43
N LEU A 89 -8.38 -23.69 13.12
CA LEU A 89 -7.46 -24.73 12.66
C LEU A 89 -7.13 -25.72 13.77
N GLU A 90 -6.95 -25.27 15.01
CA GLU A 90 -6.78 -26.09 16.20
C GLU A 90 -7.96 -27.05 16.36
N TRP A 91 -9.19 -26.53 16.39
CA TRP A 91 -10.40 -27.35 16.43
C TRP A 91 -10.46 -28.38 15.29
N LYS A 92 -10.04 -28.00 14.08
CA LYS A 92 -10.04 -28.90 12.92
C LYS A 92 -9.02 -30.02 13.07
N LEU A 93 -7.82 -29.70 13.58
CA LEU A 93 -6.78 -30.69 13.85
C LEU A 93 -7.21 -31.65 14.95
N ASP A 94 -7.73 -31.13 16.07
CA ASP A 94 -8.24 -31.93 17.18
C ASP A 94 -9.31 -32.93 16.71
N ARG A 95 -10.24 -32.48 15.86
CA ARG A 95 -11.27 -33.35 15.29
C ARG A 95 -10.69 -34.44 14.39
N ALA A 96 -9.69 -34.12 13.59
CA ALA A 96 -9.02 -35.09 12.73
C ALA A 96 -8.19 -36.10 13.55
N ASP A 97 -7.58 -35.66 14.65
CA ASP A 97 -6.84 -36.50 15.58
C ASP A 97 -7.79 -37.44 16.34
N GLU A 98 -8.92 -36.95 16.84
CA GLU A 98 -9.98 -37.78 17.44
C GLU A 98 -10.47 -38.87 16.47
N GLN A 99 -10.71 -38.51 15.21
CA GLN A 99 -11.11 -39.47 14.17
C GLN A 99 -10.02 -40.51 13.90
N ALA A 100 -8.75 -40.09 13.82
CA ALA A 100 -7.63 -40.99 13.62
C ALA A 100 -7.48 -41.99 14.78
N MET A 101 -7.69 -41.54 16.03
CA MET A 101 -7.68 -42.39 17.22
C MET A 101 -8.80 -43.44 17.24
N GLN A 102 -9.91 -43.18 16.56
CA GLN A 102 -11.05 -44.08 16.45
C GLN A 102 -10.97 -45.00 15.21
N SER A 103 -9.94 -44.84 14.38
CA SER A 103 -9.76 -45.62 13.15
C SER A 103 -9.51 -47.09 13.44
N GLN A 104 -10.06 -47.96 12.58
CA GLN A 104 -9.73 -49.40 12.57
C GLN A 104 -8.47 -49.71 11.74
N ASP A 105 -7.96 -48.73 10.98
CA ASP A 105 -6.73 -48.88 10.20
C ASP A 105 -5.51 -48.83 11.13
N SER A 106 -4.75 -49.92 11.17
CA SER A 106 -3.53 -50.04 11.98
C SER A 106 -2.48 -49.01 11.60
N GLU A 107 -2.41 -48.62 10.32
CA GLU A 107 -1.42 -47.66 9.86
C GLU A 107 -1.81 -46.24 10.30
N THR A 108 -3.10 -45.88 10.23
CA THR A 108 -3.61 -44.65 10.84
C THR A 108 -3.31 -44.57 12.34
N LEU A 109 -3.53 -45.65 13.09
CA LEU A 109 -3.22 -45.70 14.52
C LEU A 109 -1.72 -45.61 14.81
N ARG A 110 -0.87 -46.13 13.92
CA ARG A 110 0.60 -45.98 14.00
C ARG A 110 1.00 -44.52 13.80
N SER A 111 0.43 -43.85 12.79
CA SER A 111 0.64 -42.42 12.51
C SER A 111 0.21 -41.50 13.66
N VAL A 112 -0.74 -41.93 14.52
CA VAL A 112 -1.09 -41.16 15.73
C VAL A 112 0.05 -41.17 16.77
N ARG A 113 0.89 -42.20 16.78
CA ARG A 113 1.88 -42.44 17.85
C ARG A 113 3.32 -42.19 17.42
N ALA A 114 3.59 -42.26 16.12
CA ALA A 114 4.94 -42.15 15.56
C ALA A 114 4.97 -41.09 14.47
N TRP A 115 5.86 -40.12 14.62
CA TRP A 115 6.02 -39.02 13.68
C TRP A 115 6.48 -39.50 12.30
N GLU A 116 7.43 -40.43 12.26
CA GLU A 116 7.97 -40.95 11.00
C GLU A 116 6.88 -41.63 10.16
N ALA A 117 6.01 -42.42 10.80
CA ALA A 117 4.87 -43.03 10.13
C ALA A 117 3.85 -41.98 9.66
N PHE A 118 3.59 -40.95 10.48
CA PHE A 118 2.71 -39.85 10.11
C PHE A 118 3.23 -39.11 8.87
N GLU A 119 4.52 -38.78 8.84
CA GLU A 119 5.17 -38.10 7.74
C GLU A 119 5.19 -38.95 6.47
N GLU A 120 5.53 -40.24 6.57
CA GLU A 120 5.48 -41.18 5.44
C GLU A 120 4.07 -41.26 4.84
N ASN A 121 3.06 -41.49 5.68
CA ASN A 121 1.66 -41.65 5.27
C ASN A 121 1.02 -40.35 4.79
N ALA A 122 1.50 -39.19 5.25
CA ALA A 122 1.03 -37.89 4.78
C ALA A 122 1.40 -37.62 3.30
N ASN A 123 2.36 -38.35 2.73
CA ASN A 123 2.69 -38.24 1.31
C ASN A 123 1.61 -38.85 0.39
N ASP A 124 0.73 -39.69 0.92
CA ASP A 124 -0.40 -40.24 0.19
C ASP A 124 -1.64 -39.34 0.35
N GLY A 125 -2.01 -38.64 -0.73
CA GLY A 125 -3.16 -37.73 -0.74
C GLY A 125 -4.52 -38.40 -0.50
N SER A 126 -4.61 -39.73 -0.55
CA SER A 126 -5.84 -40.46 -0.22
C SER A 126 -6.00 -40.72 1.29
N ARG A 127 -4.93 -40.54 2.05
CA ARG A 127 -4.88 -40.86 3.48
C ARG A 127 -5.30 -39.67 4.35
N PRO A 128 -5.92 -39.92 5.52
CA PRO A 128 -6.29 -38.87 6.45
C PRO A 128 -5.07 -38.10 6.98
N GLU A 129 -3.90 -38.74 7.07
CA GLU A 129 -2.64 -38.12 7.48
C GLU A 129 -2.23 -36.95 6.58
N ASN A 130 -2.49 -37.02 5.27
CA ASN A 130 -2.20 -35.92 4.36
C ASN A 130 -2.98 -34.65 4.73
N THR A 131 -4.27 -34.81 5.04
CA THR A 131 -5.10 -33.67 5.48
C THR A 131 -4.65 -33.13 6.83
N ARG A 132 -4.30 -34.00 7.78
CA ARG A 132 -3.77 -33.59 9.09
C ARG A 132 -2.46 -32.83 8.97
N MET A 133 -1.54 -33.28 8.12
CA MET A 133 -0.28 -32.61 7.84
C MET A 133 -0.51 -31.22 7.23
N ALA A 134 -1.43 -31.12 6.27
CA ALA A 134 -1.78 -29.84 5.66
C ALA A 134 -2.32 -28.82 6.69
N ILE A 135 -3.15 -29.28 7.64
CA ILE A 135 -3.65 -28.42 8.73
C ILE A 135 -2.49 -27.99 9.65
N ALA A 136 -1.59 -28.92 10.02
CA ALA A 136 -0.45 -28.62 10.87
C ALA A 136 0.49 -27.58 10.25
N GLU A 137 0.78 -27.70 8.95
CA GLU A 137 1.57 -26.69 8.22
C GLU A 137 0.84 -25.35 8.10
N GLU A 138 -0.48 -25.34 7.92
CA GLU A 138 -1.27 -24.11 7.92
C GLU A 138 -1.25 -23.40 9.28
N ILE A 139 -1.33 -24.17 10.38
CA ILE A 139 -1.19 -23.65 11.74
C ILE A 139 0.20 -23.03 11.92
N LYS A 140 1.26 -23.74 11.54
CA LYS A 140 2.64 -23.25 11.64
C LYS A 140 2.81 -21.92 10.92
N LYS A 141 2.35 -21.83 9.66
CA LYS A 141 2.40 -20.59 8.88
C LYS A 141 1.60 -19.47 9.54
N THR A 142 0.39 -19.75 10.00
CA THR A 142 -0.47 -18.75 10.66
C THR A 142 0.14 -18.28 11.99
N LEU A 143 0.82 -19.15 12.73
CA LEU A 143 1.57 -18.80 13.96
C LEU A 143 2.81 -17.95 13.67
N GLU A 144 3.49 -18.16 12.55
CA GLU A 144 4.58 -17.30 12.10
C GLU A 144 4.08 -15.90 11.76
N GLU A 145 2.98 -15.79 11.01
CA GLU A 145 2.30 -14.53 10.70
C GLU A 145 1.83 -13.83 11.98
N TYR A 146 1.15 -14.55 12.89
CA TYR A 146 0.70 -14.03 14.18
C TYR A 146 1.85 -13.48 15.02
N ARG A 147 2.95 -14.23 15.15
CA ARG A 147 4.12 -13.77 15.92
C ARG A 147 4.77 -12.55 15.29
N GLY A 148 4.85 -12.48 13.97
CA GLY A 148 5.36 -11.31 13.24
C GLY A 148 4.51 -10.07 13.49
N ASP A 149 3.19 -10.20 13.35
CA ASP A 149 2.25 -9.09 13.52
C ASP A 149 2.11 -8.65 14.98
N ALA A 150 2.11 -9.58 15.93
CA ALA A 150 2.10 -9.28 17.36
C ALA A 150 3.39 -8.54 17.76
N LEU A 151 4.54 -8.96 17.24
CA LEU A 151 5.81 -8.28 17.47
C LEU A 151 5.80 -6.87 16.88
N PHE A 152 5.36 -6.71 15.63
CA PHE A 152 5.22 -5.39 15.01
C PHE A 152 4.27 -4.48 15.80
N SER A 153 3.16 -5.01 16.30
CA SER A 153 2.22 -4.24 17.12
C SER A 153 2.78 -3.84 18.49
N SER A 154 3.80 -4.54 19.00
CA SER A 154 4.42 -4.23 20.30
C SER A 154 5.50 -3.13 20.22
N PHE A 155 6.06 -2.89 19.03
CA PHE A 155 7.13 -1.91 18.78
C PHE A 155 6.66 -0.67 18.01
N SER A 156 5.37 -0.59 17.65
CA SER A 156 4.72 0.55 17.00
C SER A 156 3.88 1.34 18.00
#